data_AF-A0A077FKK9-F1
#
_entry.id   AF-A0A077FKK9-F1
#
_cell.length_a   1.000
_cell.length_b   1.000
_cell.length_c   1.000
_cell.angle_alpha   90.00
_cell.angle_beta   90.00
_cell.angle_gamma   90.00
#
_symmetry.space_group_name_H-M   'P 1'
#
loop_
_entity.id
_entity.type
_entity.pdbx_description
1 polymer ?
#
loop_
_entity_poly.entity_id
_entity_poly.type
_entity_poly.pdbx_seq_one_letter_code
_entity_poly.pdbx_strand_id
1 'polypeptide(L)'
;MKRYYAVDHSKLYLDNACTFLKKNTSNVDIIGIEADLMSLANLKSLHQDDCRKCILFLGGTIGNFSFTLQVQALRQIFQLMNIEDKFILVVDTNQDEKTLLKSYDNVYLYELVKGVLKYFTQINPEFENYIDFFKVCCVWNKNLNLIDIYFQATQDMSFEMTNYGKIFISKGQECRGIVSRKTPLKIIKELLSKIGFNILDILNDNSNLQLIICQKPQK
;
A
#
# COMPACT_ATOMS: atom_id res chain seq x y z
N MET A 1 -7.74 -8.85 -28.26
CA MET A 1 -6.54 -9.10 -27.43
C MET A 1 -6.87 -8.68 -26.00
N LYS A 2 -6.56 -9.49 -24.97
CA LYS A 2 -6.75 -9.08 -23.57
C LYS A 2 -5.66 -8.08 -23.18
N ARG A 3 -5.95 -7.17 -22.27
CA ARG A 3 -5.00 -6.16 -21.81
C ARG A 3 -4.87 -6.18 -20.29
N TYR A 4 -3.64 -5.99 -19.81
CA TYR A 4 -3.31 -5.88 -18.40
C TYR A 4 -2.57 -4.56 -18.15
N TYR A 5 -3.18 -3.71 -17.34
CA TYR A 5 -2.59 -2.45 -16.90
C TYR A 5 -1.93 -2.66 -15.54
N ALA A 6 -0.61 -2.60 -15.48
CA ALA A 6 0.14 -2.55 -14.23
C ALA A 6 0.24 -1.09 -13.78
N VAL A 7 -0.08 -0.81 -12.52
CA VAL A 7 -0.07 0.56 -11.97
C VAL A 7 0.74 0.56 -10.69
N ASP A 8 1.78 1.38 -10.64
CA ASP A 8 2.60 1.55 -9.44
C ASP A 8 3.21 2.96 -9.44
N HIS A 9 3.49 3.50 -8.26
CA HIS A 9 4.22 4.76 -8.11
C HIS A 9 5.72 4.61 -8.38
N SER A 10 6.27 3.40 -8.27
CA SER A 10 7.69 3.16 -8.51
C SER A 10 7.92 2.69 -9.93
N LYS A 11 8.46 3.59 -10.76
CA LYS A 11 8.80 3.28 -12.16
C LYS A 11 9.72 2.06 -12.30
N LEU A 12 10.71 1.94 -11.43
CA LEU A 12 11.68 0.84 -11.46
C LEU A 12 11.00 -0.52 -11.24
N TYR A 13 10.18 -0.66 -10.20
CA TYR A 13 9.47 -1.90 -9.93
C TYR A 13 8.42 -2.19 -11.01
N LEU A 14 7.73 -1.17 -11.50
CA LEU A 14 6.76 -1.26 -12.59
C LEU A 14 7.38 -1.81 -13.87
N ASP A 15 8.55 -1.29 -14.29
CA ASP A 15 9.22 -1.71 -15.51
C ASP A 15 9.73 -3.14 -15.42
N ASN A 16 10.29 -3.52 -14.27
CA ASN A 16 10.74 -4.88 -14.01
C ASN A 16 9.56 -5.88 -14.06
N ALA A 17 8.44 -5.54 -13.41
CA ALA A 17 7.23 -6.35 -13.43
C ALA A 17 6.65 -6.47 -14.85
N CYS A 18 6.55 -5.37 -15.59
CA CYS A 18 6.07 -5.38 -16.98
C CYS A 18 6.95 -6.23 -17.88
N THR A 19 8.28 -6.12 -17.76
CA THR A 19 9.25 -6.91 -18.53
C THR A 19 9.09 -8.39 -18.24
N PHE A 20 8.99 -8.76 -16.95
CA PHE A 20 8.74 -10.13 -16.54
C PHE A 20 7.42 -10.67 -17.11
N LEU A 21 6.33 -9.92 -16.99
CA LEU A 21 5.01 -10.34 -17.50
C LEU A 21 5.00 -10.51 -19.02
N LYS A 22 5.59 -9.58 -19.78
CA LYS A 22 5.69 -9.67 -21.25
C LYS A 22 6.47 -10.90 -21.71
N LYS A 23 7.50 -11.32 -20.95
CA LYS A 23 8.28 -12.51 -21.25
C LYS A 23 7.54 -13.82 -20.92
N ASN A 24 6.66 -13.80 -19.92
CA ASN A 24 6.04 -15.01 -19.35
C ASN A 24 4.55 -15.16 -19.68
N THR A 25 3.96 -14.24 -20.45
CA THR A 25 2.54 -14.32 -20.86
C THR A 25 2.42 -14.14 -22.37
N SER A 26 1.57 -14.95 -23.00
CA SER A 26 1.22 -14.82 -24.41
C SER A 26 -0.20 -14.28 -24.56
N ASN A 27 -0.49 -13.56 -25.64
CA ASN A 27 -1.82 -13.03 -25.98
C ASN A 27 -2.43 -12.04 -24.97
N VAL A 28 -1.59 -11.40 -24.13
CA VAL A 28 -1.97 -10.28 -23.25
C VAL A 28 -1.08 -9.08 -23.55
N ASP A 29 -1.71 -7.94 -23.82
CA ASP A 29 -1.05 -6.65 -23.97
C ASP A 29 -0.75 -6.06 -22.58
N ILE A 30 0.54 -5.96 -22.23
CA ILE A 30 1.00 -5.49 -20.92
C ILE A 30 1.40 -4.02 -21.01
N ILE A 31 0.70 -3.15 -20.29
CA ILE A 31 0.96 -1.71 -20.25
C ILE A 31 1.24 -1.29 -18.81
N GLY A 32 2.41 -0.69 -18.58
CA GLY A 32 2.77 -0.10 -17.29
C GLY A 32 2.39 1.38 -17.25
N ILE A 33 1.75 1.81 -16.17
CA ILE A 33 1.37 3.20 -15.94
C ILE A 33 1.90 3.62 -14.57
N GLU A 34 2.82 4.59 -14.56
CA GLU A 34 3.29 5.18 -13.31
C GLU A 34 2.22 6.12 -12.76
N ALA A 35 1.74 5.85 -11.54
CA ALA A 35 0.76 6.70 -10.88
C ALA A 35 0.77 6.54 -9.36
N ASP A 36 0.40 7.63 -8.68
CA ASP A 36 0.12 7.64 -7.24
C ASP A 36 -1.36 7.34 -7.00
N LEU A 37 -1.65 6.41 -6.10
CA LEU A 37 -3.01 6.07 -5.67
C LEU A 37 -3.82 7.28 -5.18
N MET A 38 -3.15 8.32 -4.66
CA MET A 38 -3.76 9.57 -4.21
C MET A 38 -4.18 10.47 -5.37
N SER A 39 -3.64 10.27 -6.57
CA SER A 39 -3.94 11.02 -7.77
C SER A 39 -3.87 10.12 -9.02
N LEU A 40 -5.01 9.51 -9.36
CA LEU A 40 -5.11 8.65 -10.54
C LEU A 40 -5.55 9.43 -11.80
N ALA A 41 -5.26 10.73 -11.87
CA ALA A 41 -5.69 11.59 -12.97
C ALA A 41 -5.19 11.10 -14.34
N ASN A 42 -3.95 10.58 -14.39
CA ASN A 42 -3.32 10.05 -15.60
C ASN A 42 -4.00 8.78 -16.14
N LEU A 43 -4.84 8.13 -15.32
CA LEU A 43 -5.58 6.92 -15.70
C LEU A 43 -7.00 7.22 -16.18
N LYS A 44 -7.45 8.49 -16.16
CA LYS A 44 -8.82 8.85 -16.58
C LYS A 44 -9.12 8.48 -18.02
N SER A 45 -8.13 8.44 -18.90
CA SER A 45 -8.30 7.95 -20.27
C SER A 45 -8.76 6.49 -20.33
N LEU A 46 -8.39 5.66 -19.36
CA LEU A 46 -8.83 4.25 -19.27
C LEU A 46 -10.33 4.10 -19.00
N HIS A 47 -10.98 5.16 -18.51
CA HIS A 47 -12.44 5.19 -18.36
C HIS A 47 -13.13 5.13 -19.73
N GLN A 48 -12.50 5.66 -20.79
CA GLN A 48 -13.06 5.75 -22.14
C GLN A 48 -12.86 4.47 -22.97
N ASP A 49 -12.09 3.50 -22.47
CA ASP A 49 -11.99 2.20 -23.11
C ASP A 49 -13.34 1.45 -22.97
N ASP A 50 -13.99 1.11 -24.09
CA ASP A 50 -15.26 0.34 -24.19
C ASP A 50 -15.16 -1.11 -23.67
N CYS A 51 -14.06 -1.46 -23.02
CA CYS A 51 -13.85 -2.78 -22.42
C CYS A 51 -14.25 -2.76 -20.95
N ARG A 52 -15.02 -3.78 -20.54
CA ARG A 52 -15.26 -4.09 -19.12
C ARG A 52 -13.93 -4.37 -18.42
N LYS A 53 -13.67 -3.67 -17.31
CA LYS A 53 -12.44 -3.78 -16.53
C LYS A 53 -12.69 -4.51 -15.20
N CYS A 54 -11.66 -5.20 -14.73
CA CYS A 54 -11.58 -5.69 -13.36
C CYS A 54 -10.37 -5.03 -12.70
N ILE A 55 -10.62 -4.11 -11.78
CA ILE A 55 -9.58 -3.41 -11.03
C ILE A 55 -9.23 -4.26 -9.81
N LEU A 56 -7.95 -4.54 -9.62
CA LEU A 56 -7.43 -5.34 -8.51
C LEU A 56 -6.63 -4.42 -7.58
N PHE A 57 -7.05 -4.29 -6.32
CA PHE A 57 -6.25 -3.67 -5.28
C PHE A 57 -6.02 -4.65 -4.14
N LEU A 58 -4.89 -5.35 -4.25
CA LEU A 58 -4.59 -6.54 -3.47
C LEU A 58 -3.49 -6.25 -2.42
N GLY A 59 -3.22 -7.23 -1.57
CA GLY A 59 -2.06 -7.21 -0.66
C GLY A 59 -2.25 -6.42 0.64
N GLY A 60 -3.46 -5.91 0.92
CA GLY A 60 -3.74 -5.19 2.16
C GLY A 60 -3.10 -3.80 2.26
N THR A 61 -2.51 -3.29 1.17
CA THR A 61 -1.83 -1.98 1.10
C THR A 61 -2.73 -0.81 1.50
N ILE A 62 -4.05 -0.93 1.33
CA ILE A 62 -5.01 0.07 1.82
C ILE A 62 -4.86 0.31 3.34
N GLY A 63 -4.45 -0.71 4.09
CA GLY A 63 -4.17 -0.63 5.53
C GLY A 63 -2.99 0.29 5.88
N ASN A 64 -2.11 0.61 4.94
CA ASN A 64 -0.97 1.49 5.18
C ASN A 64 -1.35 2.97 5.26
N PHE A 65 -2.57 3.30 4.86
CA PHE A 65 -3.06 4.67 4.82
C PHE A 65 -3.84 5.04 6.09
N SER A 66 -3.84 6.32 6.46
CA SER A 66 -4.82 6.87 7.40
C SER A 66 -6.24 6.72 6.85
N PHE A 67 -7.25 6.75 7.72
CA PHE A 67 -8.64 6.61 7.28
C PHE A 67 -9.03 7.63 6.19
N THR A 68 -8.58 8.89 6.32
CA THR A 68 -8.80 9.93 5.30
C THR A 68 -8.18 9.56 3.96
N LEU A 69 -6.95 9.05 3.96
CA LEU A 69 -6.25 8.62 2.75
C LEU A 69 -6.85 7.34 2.16
N GLN A 70 -7.39 6.43 2.98
CA GLN A 70 -8.15 5.27 2.51
C GLN A 70 -9.41 5.71 1.73
N VAL A 71 -10.17 6.65 2.29
CA VAL A 71 -11.35 7.22 1.62
C VAL A 71 -10.95 7.88 0.30
N GLN A 72 -9.86 8.64 0.28
CA GLN A 72 -9.35 9.28 -0.94
C GLN A 72 -8.99 8.25 -2.01
N ALA A 73 -8.18 7.24 -1.67
CA ALA A 73 -7.78 6.17 -2.59
C ALA A 73 -9.00 5.43 -3.18
N LEU A 74 -9.94 5.01 -2.33
CA LEU A 74 -11.14 4.31 -2.77
C LEU A 74 -12.05 5.20 -3.65
N ARG A 75 -12.10 6.52 -3.39
CA ARG A 75 -12.80 7.48 -4.26
C ARG A 75 -12.12 7.64 -5.62
N GLN A 76 -10.79 7.68 -5.67
CA GLN A 76 -10.04 7.72 -6.93
C GLN A 76 -10.39 6.49 -7.79
N ILE A 77 -10.36 5.29 -7.19
CA ILE A 77 -10.74 4.05 -7.87
C ILE A 77 -12.20 4.10 -8.34
N PHE A 78 -13.13 4.51 -7.47
CA PHE A 78 -14.54 4.64 -7.84
C PHE A 78 -14.74 5.59 -9.04
N GLN A 79 -14.00 6.70 -9.10
CA GLN A 79 -14.08 7.64 -10.22
C GLN A 79 -13.54 7.09 -11.53
N LEU A 80 -12.57 6.17 -11.50
CA LEU A 80 -12.04 5.51 -12.69
C LEU A 80 -12.96 4.44 -13.30
N MET A 81 -13.85 3.86 -12.50
CA MET A 81 -14.68 2.74 -12.92
C MET A 81 -15.85 3.15 -13.81
N ASN A 82 -16.16 2.32 -14.80
CA ASN A 82 -17.46 2.29 -15.48
C ASN A 82 -18.49 1.49 -14.66
N ILE A 83 -19.78 1.56 -15.03
CA ILE A 83 -20.87 0.89 -14.30
C ILE A 83 -20.68 -0.63 -14.28
N GLU A 84 -20.20 -1.20 -15.38
CA GLU A 84 -20.02 -2.65 -15.53
C GLU A 84 -18.68 -3.17 -14.97
N ASP A 85 -17.79 -2.26 -14.55
CA ASP A 85 -16.49 -2.65 -14.02
C ASP A 85 -16.62 -3.31 -12.65
N LYS A 86 -15.71 -4.24 -12.38
CA LYS A 86 -15.56 -4.85 -11.06
C LYS A 86 -14.34 -4.28 -10.37
N PHE A 87 -14.46 -4.14 -9.06
CA PHE A 87 -13.35 -3.82 -8.18
C PHE A 87 -13.18 -4.92 -7.15
N ILE A 88 -11.98 -5.48 -7.07
CA ILE A 88 -11.61 -6.48 -6.09
C ILE A 88 -10.63 -5.85 -5.10
N LEU A 89 -11.07 -5.73 -3.86
CA LEU A 89 -10.29 -5.19 -2.76
C LEU A 89 -9.94 -6.32 -1.78
N VAL A 90 -8.67 -6.48 -1.45
CA VAL A 90 -8.25 -7.35 -0.35
C VAL A 90 -7.89 -6.52 0.87
N VAL A 91 -8.55 -6.80 2.00
CA VAL A 91 -8.26 -6.19 3.29
C VAL A 91 -7.87 -7.25 4.31
N ASP A 92 -6.90 -6.92 5.17
CA ASP A 92 -6.57 -7.72 6.34
C ASP A 92 -7.41 -7.24 7.53
N THR A 93 -8.22 -8.15 8.07
CA THR A 93 -9.13 -7.88 9.20
C THR A 93 -8.66 -8.52 10.50
N ASN A 94 -7.46 -9.13 10.52
CA ASN A 94 -6.92 -9.83 11.68
C ASN A 94 -6.85 -8.94 12.93
N GLN A 95 -7.34 -9.43 14.06
CA GLN A 95 -7.26 -8.74 15.36
C GLN A 95 -6.52 -9.58 16.41
N ASP A 96 -6.04 -10.78 16.06
CA ASP A 96 -5.30 -11.63 16.97
C ASP A 96 -3.83 -11.18 17.00
N GLU A 97 -3.45 -10.60 18.15
CA GLU A 97 -2.12 -10.02 18.37
C GLU A 97 -0.98 -11.02 18.12
N LYS A 98 -1.15 -12.29 18.52
CA LYS A 98 -0.10 -13.30 18.39
C LYS A 98 0.18 -13.62 16.93
N THR A 99 -0.86 -13.89 16.14
CA THR A 99 -0.73 -14.16 14.71
C THR A 99 -0.27 -12.93 13.95
N LEU A 100 -0.72 -11.73 14.34
CA LEU A 100 -0.25 -10.47 13.80
C LEU A 100 1.25 -10.29 14.03
N LEU A 101 1.72 -10.24 15.28
CA LEU A 101 3.16 -10.05 15.55
C LEU A 101 4.02 -11.11 14.86
N LYS A 102 3.57 -12.37 14.86
CA LYS A 102 4.23 -13.46 14.12
C LYS A 102 4.31 -13.21 12.61
N SER A 103 3.28 -12.63 11.99
CA SER A 103 3.33 -12.34 10.54
C SER A 103 4.30 -11.21 10.18
N TYR A 104 4.67 -10.37 11.15
CA TYR A 104 5.63 -9.28 10.98
C TYR A 104 7.04 -9.64 11.50
N ASP A 105 7.20 -10.75 12.21
CA ASP A 105 8.51 -11.24 12.66
C ASP A 105 9.21 -12.07 11.58
N ASN A 106 9.64 -11.41 10.50
CA ASN A 106 10.36 -12.05 9.42
C ASN A 106 11.38 -11.13 8.72
N VAL A 107 12.37 -11.74 8.06
CA VAL A 107 13.47 -11.03 7.39
C VAL A 107 12.98 -10.13 6.25
N TYR A 108 11.95 -10.53 5.51
CA TYR A 108 11.43 -9.74 4.40
C TYR A 108 10.82 -8.42 4.86
N LEU A 109 10.12 -8.41 5.99
CA LEU A 109 9.63 -7.17 6.58
C LEU A 109 10.81 -6.28 6.99
N TYR A 110 11.81 -6.84 7.65
CA TYR A 110 12.98 -6.09 8.07
C TYR A 110 13.70 -5.42 6.88
N GLU A 111 13.86 -6.14 5.78
CA GLU A 111 14.42 -5.63 4.52
C GLU A 111 13.54 -4.53 3.90
N LEU A 112 12.23 -4.74 3.83
CA LEU A 112 11.27 -3.75 3.31
C LEU A 112 11.34 -2.44 4.11
N VAL A 113 11.36 -2.55 5.44
CA VAL A 113 11.36 -1.41 6.36
C VAL A 113 12.70 -0.69 6.29
N LYS A 114 13.83 -1.40 6.29
CA LYS A 114 15.15 -0.80 6.00
C LYS A 114 15.22 -0.15 4.62
N GLY A 115 14.46 -0.64 3.66
CA GLY A 115 14.30 -0.05 2.33
C GLY A 115 13.86 1.42 2.37
N VAL A 116 13.05 1.82 3.36
CA VAL A 116 12.64 3.23 3.55
C VAL A 116 13.84 4.11 3.92
N LEU A 117 14.71 3.63 4.81
CA LEU A 117 15.94 4.35 5.17
C LEU A 117 16.91 4.43 3.98
N LYS A 118 17.02 3.36 3.19
CA LYS A 118 17.79 3.35 1.95
C LYS A 118 17.22 4.30 0.90
N TYR A 119 15.90 4.44 0.82
CA TYR A 119 15.29 5.42 -0.07
C TYR A 119 15.67 6.85 0.32
N PHE A 120 15.75 7.14 1.62
CA PHE A 120 16.18 8.45 2.11
C PHE A 120 17.62 8.80 1.71
N THR A 121 18.51 7.82 1.51
CA THR A 121 19.88 8.12 1.04
C THR A 121 19.94 8.67 -0.38
N GLN A 122 18.87 8.50 -1.18
CA GLN A 122 18.77 9.17 -2.49
C GLN A 122 18.64 10.68 -2.35
N ILE A 123 18.07 11.16 -1.24
CA ILE A 123 17.88 12.58 -0.94
C ILE A 123 19.05 13.10 -0.08
N ASN A 124 19.61 12.26 0.79
CA ASN A 124 20.74 12.61 1.64
C ASN A 124 21.79 11.48 1.69
N PRO A 125 22.75 11.43 0.73
CA PRO A 125 23.69 10.31 0.61
C PRO A 125 24.54 10.04 1.86
N GLU A 126 24.90 11.09 2.62
CA GLU A 126 25.66 10.95 3.87
C GLU A 126 24.92 10.10 4.93
N PHE A 127 23.59 10.00 4.82
CA PHE A 127 22.76 9.19 5.72
C PHE A 127 23.02 7.69 5.60
N GLU A 128 23.66 7.22 4.52
CA GLU A 128 23.98 5.81 4.34
C GLU A 128 24.81 5.24 5.50
N ASN A 129 25.70 6.06 6.08
CA ASN A 129 26.52 5.70 7.24
C ASN A 129 25.71 5.45 8.52
N TYR A 130 24.45 5.88 8.57
CA TYR A 130 23.59 5.83 9.75
C TYR A 130 22.50 4.76 9.68
N ILE A 131 22.31 4.09 8.53
CA ILE A 131 21.21 3.12 8.35
C ILE A 131 21.24 2.03 9.41
N ASP A 132 22.41 1.48 9.69
CA ASP A 132 22.57 0.38 10.65
C ASP A 132 22.50 0.84 12.12
N PHE A 133 22.36 2.15 12.38
CA PHE A 133 22.14 2.67 13.73
C PHE A 133 20.66 2.61 14.12
N PHE A 134 19.77 2.20 13.21
CA PHE A 134 18.36 2.01 13.48
C PHE A 134 18.01 0.54 13.72
N LYS A 135 17.41 0.28 14.88
CA LYS A 135 16.70 -0.98 15.14
C LYS A 135 15.26 -0.85 14.66
N VAL A 136 14.77 -1.84 13.93
CA VAL A 136 13.35 -1.94 13.57
C VAL A 136 12.57 -2.50 14.76
N CYS A 137 11.51 -1.80 15.14
CA CYS A 137 10.57 -2.19 16.18
C CYS A 137 9.19 -2.36 15.54
N CYS A 138 8.45 -3.38 15.98
CA CYS A 138 7.11 -3.70 15.50
C CYS A 138 6.22 -3.96 16.70
N VAL A 139 5.10 -3.25 16.79
CA VAL A 139 4.14 -3.36 17.89
C VAL A 139 2.71 -3.42 17.40
N TRP A 140 1.87 -4.20 18.06
CA TRP A 140 0.43 -4.16 17.86
C TRP A 140 -0.18 -3.07 18.73
N ASN A 141 -0.73 -2.03 18.11
CA ASN A 141 -1.49 -1.00 18.80
C ASN A 141 -2.98 -1.35 18.75
N LYS A 142 -3.45 -2.05 19.79
CA LYS A 142 -4.85 -2.48 19.93
C LYS A 142 -5.86 -1.32 19.91
N ASN A 143 -5.50 -0.14 20.43
CA ASN A 143 -6.41 1.01 20.46
C ASN A 143 -6.63 1.59 19.05
N LEU A 144 -5.60 1.54 18.21
CA LEU A 144 -5.63 2.06 16.85
C LEU A 144 -5.89 0.98 15.78
N ASN A 145 -6.01 -0.28 16.21
CA ASN A 145 -6.10 -1.48 15.37
C ASN A 145 -5.05 -1.46 14.24
N LEU A 146 -3.78 -1.27 14.59
CA LEU A 146 -2.69 -1.28 13.60
C LEU A 146 -1.42 -1.91 14.14
N ILE A 147 -0.65 -2.48 13.22
CA ILE A 147 0.75 -2.75 13.44
C ILE A 147 1.51 -1.46 13.18
N ASP A 148 2.23 -0.97 14.19
CA ASP A 148 3.11 0.20 14.11
C ASP A 148 4.54 -0.31 13.97
N ILE A 149 5.18 0.05 12.87
CA ILE A 149 6.57 -0.26 12.59
C ILE A 149 7.34 1.03 12.63
N TYR A 150 8.31 1.10 13.52
CA TYR A 150 9.12 2.29 13.74
C TYR A 150 10.59 1.92 13.89
N PHE A 151 11.43 2.93 13.80
CA PHE A 151 12.86 2.81 13.98
C PHE A 151 13.24 3.40 15.32
N GLN A 152 14.06 2.70 16.09
CA GLN A 152 14.68 3.24 17.29
C GLN A 152 16.17 3.45 17.04
N ALA A 153 16.65 4.67 17.27
CA ALA A 153 18.07 4.98 17.20
C ALA A 153 18.84 4.24 18.30
N THR A 154 19.90 3.54 17.93
CA THR A 154 20.78 2.81 18.85
C THR A 154 22.02 3.62 19.26
N GLN A 155 22.29 4.70 18.53
CA GLN A 155 23.40 5.64 18.73
C GLN A 155 22.91 7.07 18.45
N ASP A 156 23.64 8.06 18.96
CA ASP A 156 23.44 9.45 18.59
C ASP A 156 23.89 9.66 17.14
N MET A 157 23.08 10.39 16.37
CA MET A 157 23.33 10.69 14.97
C MET A 157 23.24 12.19 14.73
N SER A 158 24.07 12.66 13.83
CA SER A 158 24.08 14.04 13.39
C SER A 158 24.45 14.10 11.92
N PHE A 159 23.59 14.70 11.11
CA PHE A 159 23.85 14.88 9.68
C PHE A 159 23.28 16.22 9.21
N GLU A 160 23.88 16.75 8.14
CA GLU A 160 23.35 17.93 7.48
C GLU A 160 22.24 17.52 6.50
N MET A 161 21.23 18.37 6.37
CA MET A 161 20.22 18.28 5.32
C MET A 161 20.19 19.60 4.55
N THR A 162 20.36 19.53 3.23
CA THR A 162 20.28 20.71 2.36
C THR A 162 18.95 21.45 2.60
N ASN A 163 19.02 22.77 2.85
CA ASN A 163 17.90 23.67 3.18
C ASN A 163 17.29 23.50 4.58
N TYR A 164 17.66 22.48 5.35
CA TYR A 164 17.14 22.24 6.71
C TYR A 164 18.22 22.33 7.79
N GLY A 165 19.49 22.35 7.41
CA GLY A 165 20.64 22.44 8.31
C GLY A 165 20.88 21.14 9.06
N LYS A 166 21.55 21.26 10.22
CA LYS A 166 21.98 20.13 11.02
C LYS A 166 20.80 19.48 11.75
N ILE A 167 20.59 18.21 11.50
CA ILE A 167 19.59 17.37 12.17
C ILE A 167 20.29 16.49 13.20
N PHE A 168 19.67 16.36 14.37
CA PHE A 168 20.12 15.49 15.45
C PHE A 168 19.06 14.45 15.76
N ILE A 169 19.50 13.20 15.93
CA ILE A 169 18.66 12.10 16.41
C ILE A 169 19.39 11.49 17.59
N SER A 170 18.79 11.55 18.77
CA SER A 170 19.38 11.00 19.99
C SER A 170 19.22 9.48 20.04
N LYS A 171 20.16 8.79 20.69
CA LYS A 171 20.02 7.39 21.06
C LYS A 171 18.72 7.17 21.83
N GLY A 172 17.97 6.15 21.43
CA GLY A 172 16.66 5.81 21.98
C GLY A 172 15.48 6.55 21.33
N GLN A 173 15.74 7.60 20.53
CA GLN A 173 14.69 8.32 19.82
C GLN A 173 13.97 7.40 18.82
N GLU A 174 12.65 7.49 18.81
CA GLU A 174 11.79 6.71 17.92
C GLU A 174 11.39 7.55 16.70
N CYS A 175 11.60 6.99 15.51
CA CYS A 175 11.17 7.56 14.24
C CYS A 175 10.10 6.66 13.66
N ARG A 176 8.88 7.18 13.49
CA ARG A 176 7.77 6.42 12.90
C ARG A 176 8.14 6.00 11.47
N GLY A 177 7.92 4.72 11.16
CA GLY A 177 8.14 4.17 9.83
C GLY A 177 6.82 3.90 9.14
N ILE A 178 6.42 2.63 9.10
CA ILE A 178 5.27 2.14 8.35
C ILE A 178 4.18 1.73 9.32
N VAL A 179 2.91 1.94 8.96
CA VAL A 179 1.78 1.38 9.68
C VAL A 179 1.06 0.36 8.80
N SER A 180 0.41 -0.62 9.41
CA SER A 180 -0.53 -1.51 8.74
C SER A 180 -1.78 -1.68 9.58
N ARG A 181 -2.83 -0.93 9.23
CA ARG A 181 -4.13 -0.97 9.90
C ARG A 181 -4.86 -2.25 9.56
N LYS A 182 -5.47 -2.82 10.59
CA LYS A 182 -6.35 -3.99 10.52
C LYS A 182 -7.77 -3.51 10.74
N THR A 183 -8.36 -2.97 9.68
CA THR A 183 -9.68 -2.35 9.76
C THR A 183 -10.75 -3.46 9.81
N PRO A 184 -11.64 -3.48 10.82
CA PRO A 184 -12.71 -4.47 10.88
C PRO A 184 -13.59 -4.43 9.62
N LEU A 185 -14.07 -5.60 9.18
CA LEU A 185 -14.87 -5.72 7.96
C LEU A 185 -16.10 -4.80 7.95
N LYS A 186 -16.75 -4.61 9.11
CA LYS A 186 -17.89 -3.68 9.24
C LYS A 186 -17.53 -2.25 8.80
N ILE A 187 -16.38 -1.75 9.24
CA ILE A 187 -15.91 -0.40 8.91
C ILE A 187 -15.55 -0.30 7.42
N ILE A 188 -14.95 -1.34 6.83
CA ILE A 188 -14.69 -1.39 5.39
C ILE A 188 -15.98 -1.36 4.57
N LYS A 189 -17.01 -2.11 4.99
CA LYS A 189 -18.34 -2.09 4.34
C LYS A 189 -18.97 -0.71 4.38
N GLU A 190 -18.94 -0.05 5.54
CA GLU A 190 -19.45 1.32 5.72
C GLU A 190 -18.71 2.32 4.83
N LEU A 191 -17.38 2.22 4.75
CA LEU A 191 -16.55 3.04 3.87
C LEU A 191 -16.92 2.88 2.40
N LEU A 192 -17.00 1.64 1.92
CA LEU A 192 -17.34 1.33 0.54
C LEU A 192 -18.74 1.86 0.18
N SER A 193 -19.73 1.60 1.05
CA SER A 193 -21.10 2.09 0.88
C SER A 193 -21.19 3.62 0.88
N LYS A 194 -20.47 4.30 1.78
CA LYS A 194 -20.42 5.77 1.84
C LYS A 194 -19.82 6.41 0.59
N ILE A 195 -18.91 5.71 -0.08
CA ILE A 195 -18.34 6.16 -1.37
C ILE A 195 -19.32 5.90 -2.52
N GLY A 196 -20.21 4.91 -2.36
CA GLY A 196 -21.21 4.53 -3.34
C GLY A 196 -20.96 3.19 -4.00
N PHE A 197 -20.01 2.38 -3.52
CA PHE A 197 -19.84 1.01 -4.01
C PHE A 197 -21.02 0.13 -3.61
N ASN A 198 -21.46 -0.72 -4.53
CA ASN A 198 -22.30 -1.88 -4.22
C ASN A 198 -21.40 -3.10 -4.00
N ILE A 199 -21.47 -3.71 -2.82
CA ILE A 199 -20.73 -4.94 -2.51
C ILE A 199 -21.52 -6.13 -3.04
N LEU A 200 -20.90 -6.90 -3.93
CA LEU A 200 -21.51 -8.07 -4.57
C LEU A 200 -21.26 -9.34 -3.77
N ASP A 201 -20.03 -9.51 -3.30
CA ASP A 201 -19.62 -10.70 -2.57
C ASP A 201 -18.41 -10.42 -1.68
N ILE A 202 -18.22 -11.25 -0.67
CA ILE A 202 -17.06 -11.25 0.22
C ILE A 202 -16.61 -12.69 0.39
N LEU A 203 -15.44 -13.00 -0.17
CA LEU A 203 -14.83 -14.31 -0.07
C LEU A 203 -13.83 -14.34 1.09
N ASN A 204 -13.92 -15.39 1.90
CA ASN A 204 -13.03 -15.66 3.03
C ASN A 204 -12.68 -17.16 3.10
N ASP A 205 -11.48 -17.55 2.67
CA ASP A 205 -11.04 -18.96 2.77
C ASP A 205 -10.39 -19.25 4.13
N ASN A 206 -11.19 -19.22 5.21
CA ASN A 206 -10.76 -19.43 6.61
C ASN A 206 -9.54 -18.59 7.04
N SER A 207 -9.33 -17.45 6.39
CA SER A 207 -8.25 -16.52 6.66
C SER A 207 -8.81 -15.20 7.17
N ASN A 208 -7.93 -14.43 7.82
CA ASN A 208 -8.26 -13.08 8.25
C ASN A 208 -8.26 -12.06 7.09
N LEU A 209 -7.92 -12.50 5.87
CA LEU A 209 -8.01 -11.71 4.66
C LEU A 209 -9.42 -11.81 4.08
N GLN A 210 -10.00 -10.65 3.76
CA GLN A 210 -11.31 -10.56 3.12
C GLN A 210 -11.11 -10.04 1.70
N LEU A 211 -11.53 -10.84 0.72
CA LEU A 211 -11.57 -10.42 -0.68
C LEU A 211 -12.99 -9.92 -0.97
N ILE A 212 -13.12 -8.62 -1.17
CA ILE A 212 -14.39 -7.92 -1.35
C ILE A 212 -14.56 -7.58 -2.82
N ILE A 213 -15.62 -8.09 -3.43
CA ILE A 213 -15.97 -7.82 -4.83
C ILE A 213 -17.03 -6.72 -4.84
N CYS A 214 -16.71 -5.60 -5.49
CA CYS A 214 -17.55 -4.42 -5.57
C CYS A 214 -17.83 -4.03 -7.02
N GLN A 215 -18.87 -3.23 -7.23
CA GLN A 215 -19.15 -2.53 -8.47
C GLN A 215 -19.80 -1.17 -8.20
N LYS A 216 -19.99 -0.37 -9.24
CA LYS A 216 -20.90 0.79 -9.18
C LYS A 216 -22.36 0.33 -9.13
N PRO A 217 -23.25 1.08 -8.47
CA PRO A 217 -24.67 0.78 -8.46
C PRO A 217 -25.22 0.88 -9.88
N GLN A 218 -26.07 -0.07 -10.25
CA GLN A 218 -26.90 0.09 -11.43
C GLN A 218 -27.99 1.11 -11.09
N LYS A 219 -28.22 2.07 -11.98
CA LYS A 219 -29.32 3.03 -11.82
C LYS A 219 -30.66 2.33 -11.77
#